data_AF-A0A1Q3QPW0-F1
#
_entry.id   AF-A0A1Q3QPW0-F1
#
_cell.length_a   1.000
_cell.length_b   1.000
_cell.length_c   1.000
_cell.angle_alpha   90.00
_cell.angle_beta   90.00
_cell.angle_gamma   90.00
#
_symmetry.space_group_name_H-M   'P 1'
#
loop_
_entity.id
_entity.type
_entity.pdbx_description
1 polymer ?
#
loop_
_entity_poly.entity_id
_entity_poly.type
_entity_poly.pdbx_seq_one_letter_code
_entity_poly.pdbx_strand_id
1 'polypeptide(L)'
;MQTLVSKLLSRPRFISRRAPKSHIAGVPDELAIEIDHNGSPITKRPSEWFVCFVPGLQKQWWHGFTNPRHKHVFALKMIGGGQWLIFEPWWNRIMVTVLGMDEAVKFLRWGALGSILKVTERIPGDGSQARGWANCAVQISLMLGRSYWTWTPHGLYKRLSAEDGVEPVNLADFLEEKLISTAQRAAVKSLGDVSALTKLSPEAAFMELGKRISKIMFSLSSLSLYRFAVSEAPRFPAAAEAFFTHGPHQAGASVKALISHFCGRGQFRHCDQERTSRAFLSMLRGNLYMEIALGCRTEPNERDLESRTKSVVEAFLRGEVFLHGPEGLPVRPLKNRREEEEMFATVNEKNRLGLLAHVEETETPAELAS
;
A
#
# COMPACT_ATOMS: atom_id res chain seq x y z
N MET A 1 -7.86 -95.71 -4.95
CA MET A 1 -6.61 -94.96 -4.75
C MET A 1 -6.95 -93.50 -4.49
N GLN A 2 -6.63 -93.01 -3.28
CA GLN A 2 -6.47 -91.58 -2.87
C GLN A 2 -7.69 -90.66 -3.05
N THR A 3 -8.60 -90.41 -2.09
CA THR A 3 -8.52 -89.90 -0.69
C THR A 3 -8.46 -88.36 -0.57
N LEU A 4 -9.60 -87.82 -0.10
CA LEU A 4 -9.86 -86.62 0.72
C LEU A 4 -9.51 -85.18 0.26
N VAL A 5 -10.62 -84.45 0.10
CA VAL A 5 -10.85 -83.03 0.40
C VAL A 5 -10.25 -82.58 1.74
N SER A 6 -9.36 -81.57 1.75
CA SER A 6 -9.29 -80.55 2.80
C SER A 6 -8.22 -79.47 2.53
N LYS A 7 -8.64 -78.20 2.67
CA LYS A 7 -7.86 -77.02 3.11
C LYS A 7 -6.59 -76.66 2.33
N LEU A 8 -6.70 -75.61 1.51
CA LEU A 8 -5.63 -74.63 1.38
C LEU A 8 -6.23 -73.22 1.29
N LEU A 9 -6.15 -72.56 2.45
CA LEU A 9 -6.48 -71.17 2.69
C LEU A 9 -5.74 -70.28 1.70
N SER A 10 -6.50 -69.40 1.07
CA SER A 10 -6.04 -68.18 0.41
C SER A 10 -5.13 -67.41 1.37
N ARG A 11 -3.83 -67.39 1.07
CA ARG A 11 -2.88 -66.44 1.69
C ARG A 11 -3.27 -65.03 1.24
N PRO A 12 -3.70 -64.12 2.13
CA PRO A 12 -3.74 -62.72 1.78
C PRO A 12 -2.30 -62.25 1.61
N ARG A 13 -2.02 -61.60 0.47
CA ARG A 13 -0.81 -60.81 0.29
C ARG A 13 -0.69 -59.88 1.50
N PHE A 14 0.44 -59.94 2.20
CA PHE A 14 0.83 -58.94 3.17
C PHE A 14 0.84 -57.58 2.47
N ILE A 15 -0.26 -56.85 2.56
CA ILE A 15 -0.25 -55.40 2.40
C ILE A 15 0.51 -54.93 3.63
N SER A 16 1.79 -54.59 3.44
CA SER A 16 2.53 -53.80 4.41
C SER A 16 1.76 -52.50 4.60
N ARG A 17 0.89 -52.47 5.62
CA ARG A 17 0.46 -51.22 6.25
C ARG A 17 1.75 -50.64 6.82
N ARG A 18 2.41 -49.74 6.07
CA ARG A 18 3.36 -48.81 6.67
C ARG A 18 2.64 -48.18 7.86
N ALA A 19 3.18 -48.39 9.05
CA ALA A 19 2.68 -47.78 10.26
C ALA A 19 2.48 -46.27 10.04
N PRO A 20 1.39 -45.67 10.56
CA PRO A 20 1.26 -44.22 10.54
C PRO A 20 2.50 -43.62 11.22
N LYS A 21 3.05 -42.55 10.64
CA LYS A 21 4.19 -41.80 11.20
C LYS A 21 3.91 -41.61 12.70
N SER A 22 4.85 -42.06 13.52
CA SER A 22 4.83 -42.13 14.99
C SER A 22 3.81 -41.20 15.66
N HIS A 23 2.78 -41.76 16.28
CA HIS A 23 1.94 -41.02 17.22
C HIS A 23 2.85 -40.48 18.32
N ILE A 24 2.93 -39.15 18.43
CA ILE A 24 3.65 -38.47 19.51
C ILE A 24 2.67 -38.36 20.69
N ALA A 25 3.03 -38.94 21.84
CA ALA A 25 2.19 -38.89 23.02
C ALA A 25 1.84 -37.43 23.38
N GLY A 26 0.54 -37.15 23.57
CA GLY A 26 0.03 -35.80 23.89
C GLY A 26 -0.29 -34.92 22.67
N VAL A 27 0.00 -35.35 21.44
CA VAL A 27 -0.47 -34.68 20.21
C VAL A 27 -1.76 -35.36 19.76
N PRO A 28 -2.89 -34.62 19.63
CA PRO A 28 -4.13 -35.15 19.09
C PRO A 28 -3.93 -35.78 17.70
N ASP A 29 -4.57 -36.93 17.45
CA ASP A 29 -4.45 -37.64 16.17
C ASP A 29 -4.88 -36.78 14.97
N GLU A 30 -5.82 -35.86 15.16
CA GLU A 30 -6.26 -34.89 14.14
C GLU A 30 -5.08 -34.03 13.64
N LEU A 31 -4.28 -33.46 14.55
CA LEU A 31 -3.10 -32.65 14.22
C LEU A 31 -1.97 -33.50 13.62
N ALA A 32 -1.87 -34.78 13.99
CA ALA A 32 -0.87 -35.68 13.43
C ALA A 32 -1.15 -36.05 11.95
N ILE A 33 -2.39 -35.89 11.49
CA ILE A 33 -2.81 -36.16 10.11
C ILE A 33 -2.83 -34.88 9.25
N GLU A 34 -2.94 -33.70 9.86
CA GLU A 34 -2.97 -32.39 9.18
C GLU A 34 -1.58 -31.83 8.80
N ILE A 35 -0.50 -32.58 8.99
CA ILE A 35 0.84 -32.15 8.60
C ILE A 35 1.13 -32.46 7.12
N ASP A 36 1.82 -31.52 6.47
CA ASP A 36 2.31 -31.71 5.11
C ASP A 36 3.51 -32.65 5.03
N HIS A 37 4.05 -32.85 3.82
CA HIS A 37 5.18 -33.74 3.58
C HIS A 37 6.46 -33.33 4.34
N ASN A 38 6.56 -32.08 4.79
CA ASN A 38 7.67 -31.53 5.57
C ASN A 38 7.37 -31.53 7.09
N GLY A 39 6.21 -32.05 7.51
CA GLY A 39 5.81 -32.06 8.92
C GLY A 39 5.24 -30.74 9.43
N SER A 40 4.88 -29.81 8.53
CA SER A 40 4.25 -28.54 8.90
C SER A 40 2.73 -28.65 8.87
N PRO A 41 1.99 -28.10 9.86
CA PRO A 41 0.52 -28.01 9.78
C PRO A 41 0.02 -27.17 8.59
N ILE A 42 0.88 -26.34 7.99
CA ILE A 42 0.55 -25.50 6.84
C ILE A 42 1.67 -25.57 5.80
N THR A 43 1.33 -25.89 4.56
CA THR A 43 2.25 -25.78 3.43
C THR A 43 2.45 -24.31 3.04
N LYS A 44 3.71 -23.87 3.08
CA LYS A 44 4.13 -22.55 2.61
C LYS A 44 4.87 -22.67 1.28
N ARG A 45 4.61 -21.74 0.37
CA ARG A 45 5.41 -21.60 -0.85
C ARG A 45 6.66 -20.76 -0.54
N PRO A 46 7.79 -21.04 -1.20
CA PRO A 46 8.97 -20.18 -1.14
C PRO A 46 8.62 -18.73 -1.45
N SER A 47 9.21 -17.82 -0.70
CA SER A 47 9.05 -16.39 -0.85
C SER A 47 10.37 -15.70 -1.13
N GLU A 48 10.28 -14.57 -1.82
CA GLU A 48 11.41 -13.69 -2.08
C GLU A 48 11.67 -12.76 -0.89
N TRP A 49 12.94 -12.59 -0.57
CA TRP A 49 13.46 -11.72 0.48
C TRP A 49 14.51 -10.75 -0.09
N PHE A 50 14.46 -9.51 0.37
CA PHE A 50 15.47 -8.48 0.15
C PHE A 50 16.46 -8.54 1.31
N VAL A 51 17.57 -9.25 1.12
CA VAL A 51 18.64 -9.39 2.10
C VAL A 51 19.57 -8.18 2.00
N CYS A 52 19.58 -7.36 3.04
CA CYS A 52 20.29 -6.08 3.07
C CYS A 52 21.56 -6.20 3.90
N PHE A 53 22.71 -6.04 3.27
CA PHE A 53 24.03 -5.97 3.90
C PHE A 53 24.41 -4.52 4.06
N VAL A 54 24.69 -4.08 5.28
CA VAL A 54 24.73 -2.66 5.60
C VAL A 54 25.94 -2.26 6.44
N PRO A 55 26.41 -0.99 6.32
CA PRO A 55 27.41 -0.45 7.22
C PRO A 55 26.83 -0.30 8.63
N GLY A 56 27.68 -0.25 9.66
CA GLY A 56 27.23 -0.08 11.04
C GLY A 56 26.77 1.35 11.30
N LEU A 57 25.68 1.52 12.05
CA LEU A 57 25.15 2.84 12.43
C LEU A 57 25.93 3.50 13.58
N GLN A 58 26.65 2.70 14.37
CA GLN A 58 27.47 3.17 15.49
C GLN A 58 28.86 2.57 15.39
N LYS A 59 29.89 3.33 15.80
CA LYS A 59 31.27 2.86 15.79
C LYS A 59 31.44 1.72 16.80
N GLN A 60 31.95 0.59 16.33
CA GLN A 60 32.31 -0.55 17.18
C GLN A 60 33.79 -0.87 17.02
N TRP A 61 34.42 -1.39 18.07
CA TRP A 61 35.86 -1.69 18.09
C TRP A 61 36.28 -2.69 17.00
N TRP A 62 35.39 -3.63 16.64
CA TRP A 62 35.65 -4.66 15.63
C TRP A 62 35.43 -4.19 14.18
N HIS A 63 34.95 -2.95 13.97
CA HIS A 63 34.72 -2.41 12.62
C HIS A 63 36.01 -2.33 11.79
N GLY A 64 37.19 -2.20 12.40
CA GLY A 64 38.47 -2.17 11.68
C GLY A 64 38.81 -3.48 10.96
N PHE A 65 38.26 -4.61 11.41
CA PHE A 65 38.65 -5.96 10.96
C PHE A 65 37.65 -6.60 10.00
N THR A 66 36.62 -5.86 9.58
CA THR A 66 35.50 -6.39 8.79
C THR A 66 35.22 -5.50 7.58
N ASN A 67 34.51 -6.00 6.57
CA ASN A 67 34.15 -5.19 5.40
C ASN A 67 33.40 -3.91 5.83
N PRO A 68 33.79 -2.71 5.39
CA PRO A 68 33.18 -1.46 5.86
C PRO A 68 31.70 -1.31 5.48
N ARG A 69 31.29 -1.93 4.37
CA ARG A 69 29.92 -1.87 3.84
C ARG A 69 29.02 -2.98 4.39
N HIS A 70 29.58 -4.09 4.88
CA HIS A 70 28.81 -5.26 5.34
C HIS A 70 29.14 -5.57 6.81
N LYS A 71 28.69 -4.68 7.71
CA LYS A 71 28.82 -4.83 9.17
C LYS A 71 27.63 -5.54 9.81
N HIS A 72 26.47 -5.42 9.19
CA HIS A 72 25.22 -6.00 9.67
C HIS A 72 24.41 -6.55 8.49
N VAL A 73 23.47 -7.45 8.77
CA VAL A 73 22.55 -8.01 7.77
C VAL A 73 21.17 -8.23 8.37
N PHE A 74 20.15 -7.84 7.60
CA PHE A 74 18.74 -8.07 7.88
C PHE A 74 18.01 -8.42 6.58
N ALA A 75 16.74 -8.82 6.67
CA ALA A 75 15.94 -9.10 5.49
C ALA A 75 14.58 -8.43 5.56
N LEU A 76 14.07 -7.97 4.42
CA LEU A 76 12.67 -7.60 4.28
C LEU A 76 11.99 -8.46 3.23
N LYS A 77 10.68 -8.62 3.38
CA LYS A 77 9.83 -9.29 2.40
C LYS A 77 8.56 -8.47 2.22
N MET A 78 8.16 -8.26 0.97
CA MET A 78 6.85 -7.68 0.70
C MET A 78 5.76 -8.65 1.11
N ILE A 79 4.74 -8.14 1.80
CA ILE A 79 3.50 -8.85 2.05
C ILE A 79 2.35 -8.12 1.34
N GLY A 80 1.16 -8.73 1.30
CA GLY A 80 0.01 -8.15 0.61
C GLY A 80 -0.32 -6.73 1.10
N GLY A 81 -1.02 -5.95 0.27
CA GLY A 81 -1.53 -4.63 0.68
C GLY A 81 -0.48 -3.51 0.76
N GLY A 82 0.71 -3.68 0.19
CA GLY A 82 1.77 -2.65 0.20
C GLY A 82 2.57 -2.61 1.51
N GLN A 83 2.37 -3.60 2.37
CA GLN A 83 3.10 -3.76 3.63
C GLN A 83 4.36 -4.59 3.43
N TRP A 84 5.27 -4.51 4.39
CA TRP A 84 6.54 -5.23 4.40
C TRP A 84 6.74 -5.95 5.72
N LEU A 85 7.18 -7.20 5.70
CA LEU A 85 7.67 -7.90 6.87
C LEU A 85 9.17 -7.65 6.97
N ILE A 86 9.65 -7.16 8.12
CA ILE A 86 11.08 -7.12 8.42
C ILE A 86 11.45 -8.30 9.32
N PHE A 87 12.61 -8.90 9.04
CA PHE A 87 13.32 -9.80 9.93
C PHE A 87 14.70 -9.18 10.22
N GLU A 88 14.86 -8.70 11.44
CA GLU A 88 15.98 -7.84 11.83
C GLU A 88 16.64 -8.39 13.12
N PRO A 89 17.72 -9.18 12.98
CA PRO A 89 18.40 -9.82 14.09
C PRO A 89 19.37 -8.85 14.79
N TRP A 90 18.91 -8.23 15.88
CA TRP A 90 19.77 -7.43 16.76
C TRP A 90 20.52 -8.31 17.76
N TRP A 91 21.56 -7.71 18.37
CA TRP A 91 22.42 -8.37 19.35
C TRP A 91 21.66 -8.87 20.58
N ASN A 92 20.57 -8.18 20.94
CA ASN A 92 19.77 -8.46 22.13
C ASN A 92 18.36 -9.00 21.84
N ARG A 93 17.90 -8.96 20.58
CA ARG A 93 16.55 -9.40 20.18
C ARG A 93 16.46 -9.66 18.68
N ILE A 94 15.52 -10.50 18.28
CA ILE A 94 15.09 -10.60 16.88
C ILE A 94 13.83 -9.78 16.71
N MET A 95 13.87 -8.76 15.86
CA MET A 95 12.71 -7.94 15.53
C MET A 95 12.01 -8.52 14.30
N VAL A 96 10.74 -8.89 14.46
CA VAL A 96 9.86 -9.32 13.38
C VAL A 96 8.60 -8.48 13.42
N THR A 97 8.40 -7.61 12.44
CA THR A 97 7.31 -6.62 12.47
C THR A 97 6.84 -6.29 11.06
N VAL A 98 5.58 -5.86 10.94
CA VAL A 98 5.02 -5.36 9.69
C VAL A 98 5.22 -3.85 9.60
N LEU A 99 5.78 -3.40 8.49
CA LEU A 99 6.13 -2.02 8.18
C LEU A 99 5.26 -1.48 7.04
N GLY A 100 4.95 -0.19 7.11
CA GLY A 100 4.50 0.57 5.94
C GLY A 100 5.61 0.74 4.91
N MET A 101 5.25 1.19 3.69
CA MET A 101 6.24 1.42 2.64
C MET A 101 7.26 2.52 2.99
N ASP A 102 6.81 3.60 3.61
CA ASP A 102 7.65 4.71 4.05
C ASP A 102 8.65 4.28 5.14
N GLU A 103 8.26 3.35 6.01
CA GLU A 103 9.14 2.75 7.01
C GLU A 103 10.13 1.76 6.36
N ALA A 104 9.65 0.88 5.49
CA ALA A 104 10.49 -0.09 4.77
C ALA A 104 11.57 0.60 3.93
N VAL A 105 11.26 1.74 3.31
CA VAL A 105 12.23 2.51 2.53
C VAL A 105 13.37 3.06 3.36
N LYS A 106 13.17 3.39 4.64
CA LYS A 106 14.26 3.80 5.54
C LYS A 106 15.29 2.67 5.69
N PHE A 107 14.82 1.43 5.84
CA PHE A 107 15.68 0.24 5.89
C PHE A 107 16.32 -0.04 4.54
N LEU A 108 15.57 0.02 3.44
CA LEU A 108 16.13 -0.22 2.10
C LEU A 108 17.21 0.82 1.74
N ARG A 109 17.04 2.08 2.14
CA ARG A 109 18.08 3.12 1.97
C ARG A 109 19.35 2.79 2.74
N TRP A 110 19.23 2.24 3.94
CA TRP A 110 20.38 1.73 4.69
C TRP A 110 21.02 0.54 3.96
N GLY A 111 20.20 -0.36 3.42
CA GLY A 111 20.56 -1.42 2.47
C GLY A 111 21.44 -0.93 1.32
N ALA A 112 21.01 0.13 0.65
CA ALA A 112 21.67 0.69 -0.52
C ALA A 112 23.05 1.31 -0.23
N LEU A 113 23.39 1.61 1.03
CA LEU A 113 24.75 2.02 1.39
C LEU A 113 25.76 0.86 1.31
N GLY A 114 25.28 -0.38 1.47
CA GLY A 114 26.06 -1.60 1.28
C GLY A 114 25.62 -2.36 0.04
N SER A 115 24.90 -3.46 0.21
CA SER A 115 24.37 -4.30 -0.88
C SER A 115 22.99 -4.83 -0.53
N ILE A 116 22.11 -4.93 -1.53
CA ILE A 116 20.80 -5.58 -1.40
C ILE A 116 20.77 -6.75 -2.40
N LEU A 117 20.39 -7.93 -1.92
CA LEU A 117 20.17 -9.12 -2.74
C LEU A 117 18.71 -9.55 -2.66
N LYS A 118 18.09 -9.83 -3.81
CA LYS A 118 16.81 -10.53 -3.89
C LYS A 118 17.09 -12.03 -3.87
N VAL A 119 16.59 -12.71 -2.84
CA VAL A 119 16.89 -14.12 -2.54
C VAL A 119 15.61 -14.88 -2.26
N THR A 120 15.43 -16.03 -2.92
CA THR A 120 14.33 -16.94 -2.63
C THR A 120 14.71 -17.90 -1.49
N GLU A 121 13.89 -17.95 -0.46
CA GLU A 121 14.06 -18.90 0.66
C GLU A 121 13.89 -20.35 0.19
N ARG A 122 14.52 -21.32 0.88
CA ARG A 122 14.27 -22.74 0.63
C ARG A 122 13.31 -23.26 1.70
N ILE A 123 12.24 -23.91 1.27
CA ILE A 123 11.27 -24.57 2.15
C ILE A 123 11.27 -26.07 1.82
N PRO A 124 11.57 -26.98 2.77
CA PRO A 124 11.92 -26.71 4.18
C PRO A 124 13.35 -26.17 4.36
N GLY A 125 14.19 -26.21 3.32
CA GLY A 125 15.60 -25.83 3.38
C GLY A 125 16.51 -26.95 3.89
N ASP A 126 17.81 -26.66 3.95
CA ASP A 126 18.87 -27.57 4.43
C ASP A 126 19.63 -26.99 5.63
N GLY A 127 19.08 -25.96 6.29
CA GLY A 127 19.69 -25.30 7.43
C GLY A 127 19.93 -26.23 8.63
N SER A 128 21.07 -26.06 9.30
CA SER A 128 21.46 -26.82 10.49
C SER A 128 21.25 -26.01 11.78
N GLN A 129 20.85 -26.67 12.87
CA GLN A 129 20.83 -26.07 14.21
C GLN A 129 22.23 -25.92 14.80
N ALA A 130 23.18 -26.76 14.38
CA ALA A 130 24.60 -26.65 14.72
C ALA A 130 25.26 -25.69 13.73
N ARG A 131 25.32 -24.40 14.09
CA ARG A 131 25.66 -23.29 13.18
C ARG A 131 26.56 -22.20 13.77
N GLY A 132 27.24 -22.51 14.87
CA GLY A 132 28.15 -21.57 15.53
C GLY A 132 27.48 -20.53 16.41
N TRP A 133 28.14 -19.37 16.56
CA TRP A 133 27.67 -18.28 17.43
C TRP A 133 26.50 -17.56 16.77
N ALA A 134 25.40 -17.40 17.52
CA ALA A 134 24.16 -16.82 17.01
C ALA A 134 24.31 -15.31 16.75
N ASN A 135 24.69 -14.96 15.52
CA ASN A 135 24.79 -13.58 15.04
C ASN A 135 23.87 -13.33 13.83
N CYS A 136 23.81 -12.08 13.35
CA CYS A 136 22.92 -11.69 12.26
C CYS A 136 23.11 -12.52 10.97
N ALA A 137 24.35 -12.85 10.59
CA ALA A 137 24.61 -13.67 9.41
C ALA A 137 24.11 -15.11 9.59
N VAL A 138 24.37 -15.71 10.75
CA VAL A 138 23.92 -17.08 11.09
C VAL A 138 22.40 -17.16 11.20
N GLN A 139 21.75 -16.11 11.69
CA GLN A 139 20.29 -16.04 11.82
C GLN A 139 19.60 -15.87 10.46
N ILE A 140 20.12 -14.98 9.59
CA ILE A 140 19.59 -14.80 8.22
C ILE A 140 19.81 -16.05 7.38
N SER A 141 20.99 -16.69 7.47
CA SER A 141 21.23 -17.96 6.77
C SER A 141 20.21 -19.03 7.16
N LEU A 142 19.92 -19.17 8.46
CA LEU A 142 18.91 -20.12 8.92
C LEU A 142 17.51 -19.73 8.45
N MET A 143 17.14 -18.44 8.53
CA MET A 143 15.85 -17.93 8.06
C MET A 143 15.62 -18.26 6.58
N LEU A 144 16.66 -18.16 5.75
CA LEU A 144 16.60 -18.51 4.32
C LEU A 144 16.63 -20.02 4.06
N GLY A 145 16.74 -20.86 5.09
CA GLY A 145 16.85 -22.31 4.96
C GLY A 145 18.16 -22.77 4.35
N ARG A 146 19.28 -22.05 4.59
CA ARG A 146 20.61 -22.37 4.07
C ARG A 146 21.52 -23.01 5.12
N SER A 147 22.33 -23.98 4.71
CA SER A 147 23.33 -24.70 5.52
C SER A 147 24.68 -23.96 5.69
N TYR A 148 24.77 -22.67 5.36
CA TYR A 148 26.05 -21.97 5.30
C TYR A 148 26.77 -21.86 6.64
N TRP A 149 28.08 -22.12 6.59
CA TRP A 149 29.01 -21.84 7.68
C TRP A 149 29.63 -20.44 7.51
N THR A 150 28.83 -19.40 7.74
CA THR A 150 29.27 -17.99 7.59
C THR A 150 29.06 -17.20 8.87
N TRP A 151 30.16 -16.62 9.37
CA TRP A 151 30.19 -15.92 10.65
C TRP A 151 30.14 -14.40 10.52
N THR A 152 30.27 -13.89 9.29
CA THR A 152 30.26 -12.46 9.00
C THR A 152 29.21 -12.14 7.93
N PRO A 153 28.58 -10.95 7.98
CA PRO A 153 27.68 -10.51 6.92
C PRO A 153 28.34 -10.54 5.54
N HIS A 154 29.62 -10.15 5.43
CA HIS A 154 30.33 -10.22 4.15
C HIS A 154 30.55 -11.65 3.65
N GLY A 155 30.81 -12.61 4.54
CA GLY A 155 30.90 -14.02 4.18
C GLY A 155 29.56 -14.58 3.67
N LEU A 156 28.45 -14.22 4.33
CA LEU A 156 27.10 -14.58 3.88
C LEU A 156 26.78 -13.96 2.52
N TYR A 157 27.09 -12.68 2.33
CA TYR A 157 26.94 -12.01 1.04
C TYR A 157 27.63 -12.78 -0.09
N LYS A 158 28.91 -13.14 0.09
CA LYS A 158 29.66 -13.92 -0.93
C LYS A 158 28.99 -15.26 -1.27
N ARG A 159 28.42 -15.94 -0.27
CA ARG A 159 27.73 -17.22 -0.48
C ARG A 159 26.43 -17.02 -1.26
N LEU A 160 25.60 -16.06 -0.84
CA LEU A 160 24.33 -15.77 -1.50
C LEU A 160 24.53 -15.24 -2.92
N SER A 161 25.48 -14.33 -3.14
CA SER A 161 25.77 -13.79 -4.47
C SER A 161 26.32 -14.82 -5.46
N ALA A 162 26.77 -15.99 -4.98
CA ALA A 162 27.21 -17.09 -5.83
C ALA A 162 26.10 -18.13 -6.09
N GLU A 163 24.90 -17.95 -5.51
CA GLU A 163 23.76 -18.82 -5.81
C GLU A 163 23.09 -18.44 -7.13
N ASP A 164 22.66 -19.45 -7.88
CA ASP A 164 21.80 -19.26 -9.05
C ASP A 164 20.45 -18.64 -8.63
N GLY A 165 19.99 -17.66 -9.41
CA GLY A 165 18.72 -16.97 -9.17
C GLY A 165 18.74 -15.91 -8.06
N VAL A 166 19.90 -15.63 -7.45
CA VAL A 166 20.08 -14.46 -6.59
C VAL A 166 20.46 -13.24 -7.42
N GLU A 167 19.70 -12.16 -7.26
CA GLU A 167 19.86 -10.94 -8.06
C GLU A 167 20.26 -9.75 -7.18
N PRO A 168 21.27 -8.96 -7.55
CA PRO A 168 21.53 -7.68 -6.88
C PRO A 168 20.40 -6.70 -7.17
N VAL A 169 20.03 -5.90 -6.17
CA VAL A 169 18.94 -4.92 -6.30
C VAL A 169 19.51 -3.51 -6.29
N ASN A 170 19.27 -2.77 -7.37
CA ASN A 170 19.38 -1.31 -7.36
C ASN A 170 18.11 -0.72 -6.75
N LEU A 171 18.25 0.05 -5.67
CA LEU A 171 17.11 0.59 -4.94
C LEU A 171 16.29 1.58 -5.78
N ALA A 172 16.93 2.44 -6.57
CA ALA A 172 16.22 3.46 -7.34
C ALA A 172 15.31 2.79 -8.39
N ASP A 173 15.89 1.90 -9.19
CA ASP A 173 15.19 1.16 -10.25
C ASP A 173 14.06 0.31 -9.66
N PHE A 174 14.33 -0.38 -8.55
CA PHE A 174 13.33 -1.18 -7.84
C PHE A 174 12.15 -0.34 -7.35
N LEU A 175 12.41 0.83 -6.74
CA LEU A 175 11.34 1.69 -6.24
C LEU A 175 10.49 2.23 -7.38
N GLU A 176 11.11 2.67 -8.47
CA GLU A 176 10.38 3.13 -9.66
C GLU A 176 9.45 2.04 -10.21
N GLU A 177 9.98 0.86 -10.53
CA GLU A 177 9.19 -0.27 -11.02
C GLU A 177 8.07 -0.65 -10.04
N LYS A 178 8.36 -0.63 -8.74
CA LYS A 178 7.38 -0.95 -7.72
C LYS A 178 6.23 0.06 -7.70
N LEU A 179 6.54 1.34 -7.83
CA LEU A 179 5.54 2.42 -7.87
C LEU A 179 4.67 2.29 -9.11
N ILE A 180 5.28 2.10 -10.29
CA ILE A 180 4.57 1.87 -11.55
C ILE A 180 3.59 0.70 -11.40
N SER A 181 4.10 -0.47 -11.00
CA SER A 181 3.27 -1.68 -10.92
C SER A 181 2.15 -1.57 -9.90
N THR A 182 2.38 -0.85 -8.78
CA THR A 182 1.36 -0.70 -7.73
C THR A 182 0.28 0.29 -8.15
N ALA A 183 0.67 1.41 -8.76
CA ALA A 183 -0.26 2.41 -9.25
C ALA A 183 -1.11 1.86 -10.41
N GLN A 184 -0.50 1.15 -11.37
CA GLN A 184 -1.22 0.48 -12.46
C GLN A 184 -2.22 -0.56 -11.96
N ARG A 185 -1.83 -1.41 -10.99
CA ARG A 185 -2.77 -2.39 -10.38
C ARG A 185 -3.98 -1.71 -9.75
N ALA A 186 -3.77 -0.60 -9.06
CA ALA A 186 -4.86 0.16 -8.46
C ALA A 186 -5.78 0.79 -9.54
N ALA A 187 -5.19 1.36 -10.59
CA ALA A 187 -5.93 1.94 -11.71
C ALA A 187 -6.75 0.89 -12.47
N VAL A 188 -6.16 -0.23 -12.89
CA VAL A 188 -6.87 -1.30 -13.63
C VAL A 188 -8.02 -1.88 -12.80
N LYS A 189 -7.79 -2.15 -11.51
CA LYS A 189 -8.79 -2.80 -10.65
C LYS A 189 -10.03 -1.94 -10.40
N SER A 190 -9.90 -0.61 -10.45
CA SER A 190 -10.93 0.26 -9.87
C SER A 190 -11.26 1.51 -10.69
N LEU A 191 -10.43 1.90 -11.65
CA LEU A 191 -10.62 3.04 -12.55
C LEU A 191 -10.71 2.63 -14.02
N GLY A 192 -10.91 1.32 -14.27
CA GLY A 192 -11.02 0.72 -15.61
C GLY A 192 -12.18 1.28 -16.44
N ASP A 193 -12.59 0.55 -17.47
CA ASP A 193 -13.50 1.05 -18.50
C ASP A 193 -14.74 1.80 -17.94
N VAL A 194 -14.83 3.09 -18.24
CA VAL A 194 -15.92 3.97 -17.82
C VAL A 194 -17.13 3.89 -18.76
N SER A 195 -17.07 3.10 -19.84
CA SER A 195 -18.16 2.95 -20.82
C SER A 195 -19.49 2.49 -20.21
N ALA A 196 -19.45 1.72 -19.12
CA ALA A 196 -20.66 1.33 -18.40
C ALA A 196 -21.30 2.54 -17.69
N LEU A 197 -20.48 3.46 -17.17
CA LEU A 197 -20.93 4.63 -16.42
C LEU A 197 -21.55 5.70 -17.34
N THR A 198 -21.15 5.75 -18.61
CA THR A 198 -21.69 6.69 -19.60
C THR A 198 -23.16 6.45 -19.97
N LYS A 199 -23.71 5.30 -19.55
CA LYS A 199 -25.13 4.92 -19.70
C LYS A 199 -26.00 5.42 -18.54
N LEU A 200 -25.39 5.88 -17.45
CA LEU A 200 -26.10 6.38 -16.26
C LEU A 200 -26.40 7.88 -16.39
N SER A 201 -27.21 8.42 -15.47
CA SER A 201 -27.32 9.87 -15.31
C SER A 201 -25.97 10.46 -14.85
N PRO A 202 -25.70 11.75 -15.10
CA PRO A 202 -24.48 12.40 -14.60
C PRO A 202 -24.26 12.16 -13.10
N GLU A 203 -25.29 12.34 -12.28
CA GLU A 203 -25.26 12.11 -10.82
C GLU A 203 -24.79 10.69 -10.48
N ALA A 204 -25.44 9.68 -11.08
CA ALA A 204 -25.12 8.29 -10.81
C ALA A 204 -23.72 7.90 -11.31
N ALA A 205 -23.31 8.41 -12.48
CA ALA A 205 -21.99 8.15 -13.05
C ALA A 205 -20.85 8.74 -12.20
N PHE A 206 -20.95 10.01 -11.80
CA PHE A 206 -19.95 10.66 -10.95
C PHE A 206 -19.96 10.12 -9.52
N MET A 207 -21.12 9.69 -9.01
CA MET A 207 -21.20 9.00 -7.71
C MET A 207 -20.44 7.69 -7.74
N GLU A 208 -20.68 6.84 -8.74
CA GLU A 208 -20.01 5.54 -8.85
C GLU A 208 -18.50 5.70 -9.07
N LEU A 209 -18.09 6.59 -9.98
CA LEU A 209 -16.68 6.87 -10.19
C LEU A 209 -16.02 7.48 -8.94
N GLY A 210 -16.69 8.42 -8.27
CA GLY A 210 -16.22 9.04 -7.05
C GLY A 210 -16.02 8.04 -5.91
N LYS A 211 -16.92 7.06 -5.73
CA LYS A 211 -16.76 5.98 -4.76
C LYS A 211 -15.53 5.14 -5.04
N ARG A 212 -15.32 4.75 -6.31
CA ARG A 212 -14.15 3.99 -6.75
C ARG A 212 -12.86 4.75 -6.48
N ILE A 213 -12.80 6.02 -6.88
CA ILE A 213 -11.64 6.90 -6.65
C ILE A 213 -11.37 7.04 -5.15
N SER A 214 -12.39 7.38 -4.35
CA SER A 214 -12.25 7.56 -2.90
C SER A 214 -11.72 6.29 -2.21
N LYS A 215 -12.26 5.11 -2.56
CA LYS A 215 -11.81 3.84 -1.98
C LYS A 215 -10.33 3.53 -2.27
N ILE A 216 -9.86 3.86 -3.47
CA ILE A 216 -8.43 3.74 -3.80
C ILE A 216 -7.64 4.80 -3.04
N MET A 217 -8.02 6.07 -3.18
CA MET A 217 -7.31 7.23 -2.65
C MET A 217 -7.04 7.09 -1.15
N PHE A 218 -8.03 6.65 -0.37
CA PHE A 218 -7.95 6.52 1.08
C PHE A 218 -7.55 5.11 1.56
N SER A 219 -7.12 4.22 0.67
CA SER A 219 -6.58 2.92 1.09
C SER A 219 -5.21 3.07 1.78
N LEU A 220 -4.95 2.22 2.79
CA LEU A 220 -3.63 2.07 3.43
C LEU A 220 -2.47 2.08 2.44
N SER A 221 -2.60 1.33 1.34
CA SER A 221 -1.56 1.23 0.32
C SER A 221 -1.32 2.56 -0.38
N SER A 222 -2.38 3.25 -0.84
CA SER A 222 -2.25 4.52 -1.55
C SER A 222 -1.74 5.65 -0.65
N LEU A 223 -2.15 5.67 0.62
CA LEU A 223 -1.65 6.61 1.62
C LEU A 223 -0.16 6.36 1.94
N SER A 224 0.25 5.10 2.06
CA SER A 224 1.66 4.73 2.28
C SER A 224 2.53 5.13 1.08
N LEU A 225 2.06 4.91 -0.16
CA LEU A 225 2.75 5.34 -1.37
C LEU A 225 2.86 6.87 -1.45
N TYR A 226 1.81 7.60 -1.07
CA TYR A 226 1.84 9.05 -1.03
C TYR A 226 2.85 9.58 -0.01
N ARG A 227 2.88 9.04 1.21
CA ARG A 227 3.88 9.40 2.23
C ARG A 227 5.29 9.12 1.76
N PHE A 228 5.51 7.99 1.08
CA PHE A 228 6.78 7.69 0.43
C PHE A 228 7.13 8.74 -0.64
N ALA A 229 6.23 8.99 -1.60
CA ALA A 229 6.48 9.90 -2.71
C ALA A 229 6.82 11.32 -2.21
N VAL A 230 6.09 11.82 -1.22
CA VAL A 230 6.36 13.14 -0.62
C VAL A 230 7.69 13.18 0.13
N SER A 231 7.98 12.16 0.95
CA SER A 231 9.17 12.18 1.82
C SER A 231 10.46 11.83 1.09
N GLU A 232 10.38 11.11 -0.03
CA GLU A 232 11.55 10.58 -0.73
C GLU A 232 11.72 11.14 -2.16
N ALA A 233 10.83 12.00 -2.65
CA ALA A 233 10.97 12.66 -3.96
C ALA A 233 12.35 13.31 -4.20
N PRO A 234 12.99 14.00 -3.23
CA PRO A 234 14.32 14.57 -3.45
C PRO A 234 15.42 13.53 -3.71
N ARG A 235 15.21 12.27 -3.30
CA ARG A 235 16.18 11.17 -3.45
C ARG A 235 15.85 10.25 -4.61
N PHE A 236 14.55 10.00 -4.84
CA PHE A 236 14.04 9.12 -5.88
C PHE A 236 12.99 9.86 -6.72
N PRO A 237 13.39 10.89 -7.49
CA PRO A 237 12.46 11.71 -8.26
C PRO A 237 11.67 10.88 -9.29
N ALA A 238 12.34 9.94 -9.97
CA ALA A 238 11.69 9.04 -10.94
C ALA A 238 10.59 8.18 -10.28
N ALA A 239 10.82 7.66 -9.07
CA ALA A 239 9.80 6.91 -8.34
C ALA A 239 8.60 7.77 -7.92
N ALA A 240 8.86 9.02 -7.50
CA ALA A 240 7.78 9.97 -7.16
C ALA A 240 6.97 10.40 -8.39
N GLU A 241 7.64 10.62 -9.53
CA GLU A 241 6.99 10.91 -10.81
C GLU A 241 6.16 9.72 -11.29
N ALA A 242 6.70 8.50 -11.20
CA ALA A 242 5.98 7.28 -11.54
C ALA A 242 4.70 7.12 -10.71
N PHE A 243 4.74 7.42 -9.41
CA PHE A 243 3.53 7.45 -8.57
C PHE A 243 2.48 8.42 -9.10
N PHE A 244 2.88 9.65 -9.44
CA PHE A 244 1.97 10.69 -9.91
C PHE A 244 1.36 10.35 -11.29
N THR A 245 2.19 9.87 -12.21
CA THR A 245 1.83 9.56 -13.60
C THR A 245 0.96 8.31 -13.71
N HIS A 246 1.24 7.26 -12.94
CA HIS A 246 0.50 6.00 -13.02
C HIS A 246 -0.63 5.88 -12.00
N GLY A 247 -0.75 6.82 -11.05
CA GLY A 247 -1.80 6.86 -10.05
C GLY A 247 -2.79 8.02 -10.27
N PRO A 248 -2.57 9.19 -9.65
CA PRO A 248 -3.45 10.37 -9.75
C PRO A 248 -3.84 10.76 -11.19
N HIS A 249 -2.90 10.74 -12.14
CA HIS A 249 -3.21 11.07 -13.54
C HIS A 249 -4.21 10.09 -14.19
N GLN A 250 -4.19 8.80 -13.82
CA GLN A 250 -5.15 7.82 -14.33
C GLN A 250 -6.56 8.09 -13.81
N ALA A 251 -6.70 8.47 -12.53
CA ALA A 251 -7.99 8.91 -12.00
C ALA A 251 -8.51 10.15 -12.73
N GLY A 252 -7.61 11.10 -13.05
CA GLY A 252 -7.93 12.27 -13.84
C GLY A 252 -8.42 11.92 -15.25
N ALA A 253 -7.81 10.93 -15.90
CA ALA A 253 -8.21 10.46 -17.22
C ALA A 253 -9.63 9.86 -17.22
N SER A 254 -9.97 9.03 -16.23
CA SER A 254 -11.31 8.44 -16.11
C SER A 254 -12.40 9.51 -15.88
N VAL A 255 -12.10 10.53 -15.06
CA VAL A 255 -13.01 11.66 -14.83
C VAL A 255 -13.18 12.50 -16.10
N LYS A 256 -12.08 12.80 -16.82
CA LYS A 256 -12.11 13.52 -18.11
C LYS A 256 -12.96 12.80 -19.15
N ALA A 257 -12.85 11.48 -19.23
CA ALA A 257 -13.65 10.68 -20.16
C ALA A 257 -15.16 10.82 -19.90
N LEU A 258 -15.59 10.82 -18.62
CA LEU A 258 -17.00 11.07 -18.28
C LEU A 258 -17.43 12.51 -18.59
N ILE A 259 -16.61 13.50 -18.23
CA ILE A 259 -16.88 14.90 -18.54
C ILE A 259 -17.06 15.08 -20.05
N SER A 260 -16.13 14.58 -20.86
CA SER A 260 -16.17 14.68 -22.32
C SER A 260 -17.44 14.06 -22.90
N HIS A 261 -17.85 12.91 -22.38
CA HIS A 261 -19.07 12.22 -22.82
C HIS A 261 -20.33 13.05 -22.57
N PHE A 262 -20.49 13.60 -21.36
CA PHE A 262 -21.67 14.38 -20.99
C PHE A 262 -21.66 15.79 -21.61
N CYS A 263 -20.49 16.42 -21.77
CA CYS A 263 -20.35 17.67 -22.53
C CYS A 263 -20.75 17.45 -24.02
N GLY A 264 -20.35 16.33 -24.63
CA GLY A 264 -20.75 15.96 -26.00
C GLY A 264 -22.25 15.72 -26.20
N ARG A 265 -23.00 15.51 -25.11
CA ARG A 265 -24.46 15.39 -25.10
C ARG A 265 -25.18 16.68 -24.69
N GLY A 266 -24.46 17.78 -24.50
CA GLY A 266 -25.02 19.05 -24.05
C GLY A 266 -25.53 19.04 -22.61
N GLN A 267 -25.12 18.07 -21.79
CA GLN A 267 -25.54 17.96 -20.39
C GLN A 267 -24.65 18.77 -19.42
N PHE A 268 -23.52 19.27 -19.92
CA PHE A 268 -22.63 20.19 -19.21
C PHE A 268 -22.34 21.42 -20.08
N ARG A 269 -22.04 22.55 -19.42
CA ARG A 269 -21.54 23.75 -20.11
C ARG A 269 -20.18 23.44 -20.75
N HIS A 270 -19.77 24.22 -21.75
CA HIS A 270 -18.44 24.14 -22.35
C HIS A 270 -17.36 24.03 -21.25
N CYS A 271 -16.80 22.82 -21.13
CA CYS A 271 -16.05 22.39 -19.97
C CYS A 271 -14.56 22.30 -20.35
N ASP A 272 -13.71 23.08 -19.68
CA ASP A 272 -12.27 22.80 -19.67
C ASP A 272 -12.09 21.47 -18.92
N GLN A 273 -12.02 20.38 -19.68
CA GLN A 273 -12.04 19.02 -19.13
C GLN A 273 -10.93 18.79 -18.11
N GLU A 274 -9.75 19.39 -18.33
CA GLU A 274 -8.61 19.25 -17.44
C GLU A 274 -8.86 19.98 -16.12
N ARG A 275 -9.31 21.24 -16.20
CA ARG A 275 -9.65 22.03 -15.02
C ARG A 275 -10.80 21.41 -14.22
N THR A 276 -11.86 20.98 -14.88
CA THR A 276 -13.04 20.38 -14.25
C THR A 276 -12.70 19.04 -13.60
N SER A 277 -11.89 18.20 -14.25
CA SER A 277 -11.42 16.93 -13.67
C SER A 277 -10.57 17.14 -12.42
N ARG A 278 -9.62 18.10 -12.48
CA ARG A 278 -8.81 18.48 -11.32
C ARG A 278 -9.67 18.99 -10.17
N ALA A 279 -10.67 19.83 -10.43
CA ALA A 279 -11.58 20.33 -9.41
C ALA A 279 -12.33 19.19 -8.71
N PHE A 280 -12.89 18.24 -9.47
CA PHE A 280 -13.58 17.08 -8.93
C PHE A 280 -12.66 16.23 -8.02
N LEU A 281 -11.45 15.90 -8.49
CA LEU A 281 -10.47 15.14 -7.71
C LEU A 281 -10.02 15.89 -6.45
N SER A 282 -9.80 17.20 -6.53
CA SER A 282 -9.47 18.04 -5.38
C SER A 282 -10.60 18.07 -4.35
N MET A 283 -11.86 18.12 -4.80
CA MET A 283 -13.03 18.02 -3.92
C MET A 283 -13.13 16.64 -3.26
N LEU A 284 -12.88 15.54 -3.98
CA LEU A 284 -12.82 14.18 -3.41
C LEU A 284 -11.71 14.00 -2.38
N ARG A 285 -10.57 14.68 -2.58
CA ARG A 285 -9.44 14.66 -1.64
C ARG A 285 -9.74 15.50 -0.40
N GLY A 286 -9.98 16.79 -0.59
CA GLY A 286 -10.16 17.79 0.47
C GLY A 286 -9.06 17.76 1.55
N ASN A 287 -9.34 18.36 2.70
CA ASN A 287 -8.41 18.38 3.83
C ASN A 287 -8.27 17.02 4.52
N LEU A 288 -9.28 16.14 4.38
CA LEU A 288 -9.29 14.79 4.93
C LEU A 288 -8.02 13.99 4.56
N TYR A 289 -7.60 14.09 3.31
CA TYR A 289 -6.40 13.38 2.85
C TYR A 289 -5.13 13.88 3.55
N MET A 290 -5.06 15.18 3.84
CA MET A 290 -3.93 15.77 4.57
C MET A 290 -3.94 15.33 6.04
N GLU A 291 -5.10 15.39 6.71
CA GLU A 291 -5.26 14.93 8.10
C GLU A 291 -4.80 13.49 8.28
N ILE A 292 -5.20 12.60 7.36
CA ILE A 292 -4.80 11.19 7.40
C ILE A 292 -3.31 11.04 7.08
N ALA A 293 -2.81 11.73 6.06
CA ALA A 293 -1.39 11.67 5.70
C ALA A 293 -0.48 12.09 6.86
N LEU A 294 -0.89 13.09 7.64
CA LEU A 294 -0.20 13.59 8.85
C LEU A 294 -0.42 12.72 10.09
N GLY A 295 -1.31 11.73 10.03
CA GLY A 295 -1.65 10.88 11.18
C GLY A 295 -2.57 11.56 12.21
N CYS A 296 -3.16 12.71 11.88
CA CYS A 296 -4.14 13.40 12.73
C CYS A 296 -5.51 12.70 12.73
N ARG A 297 -5.76 11.80 11.78
CA ARG A 297 -7.01 11.07 11.64
C ARG A 297 -6.76 9.66 11.11
N THR A 298 -7.59 8.71 11.53
CA THR A 298 -7.64 7.37 10.98
C THR A 298 -8.37 7.34 9.64
N GLU A 299 -8.26 6.22 8.93
CA GLU A 299 -8.92 6.05 7.63
C GLU A 299 -10.45 6.10 7.77
N PRO A 300 -11.14 6.78 6.84
CA PRO A 300 -12.60 6.85 6.83
C PRO A 300 -13.17 5.48 6.50
N ASN A 301 -14.27 5.11 7.18
CA ASN A 301 -15.00 3.90 6.83
C ASN A 301 -15.76 4.09 5.50
N GLU A 302 -16.31 3.00 4.95
CA GLU A 302 -17.02 3.06 3.65
C GLU A 302 -18.24 4.00 3.67
N ARG A 303 -18.96 4.11 4.79
CA ARG A 303 -20.12 5.02 4.91
C ARG A 303 -19.69 6.48 4.90
N ASP A 304 -18.59 6.81 5.58
CA ASP A 304 -18.02 8.16 5.58
C ASP A 304 -17.58 8.55 4.17
N LEU A 305 -16.90 7.64 3.46
CA LEU A 305 -16.48 7.83 2.07
C LEU A 305 -17.68 8.03 1.14
N GLU A 306 -18.73 7.23 1.30
CA GLU A 306 -19.95 7.35 0.49
C GLU A 306 -20.68 8.67 0.73
N SER A 307 -20.91 9.04 1.98
CA SER A 307 -21.56 10.30 2.36
C SER A 307 -20.78 11.50 1.81
N ARG A 308 -19.47 11.49 1.99
CA ARG A 308 -18.57 12.52 1.45
C ARG A 308 -18.60 12.59 -0.07
N THR A 309 -18.59 11.44 -0.75
CA THR A 309 -18.67 11.37 -2.22
C THR A 309 -19.99 11.97 -2.70
N LYS A 310 -21.11 11.68 -2.03
CA LYS A 310 -22.41 12.28 -2.36
C LYS A 310 -22.37 13.80 -2.29
N SER A 311 -21.87 14.37 -1.19
CA SER A 311 -21.76 15.82 -1.03
C SER A 311 -20.86 16.47 -2.10
N VAL A 312 -19.76 15.80 -2.47
CA VAL A 312 -18.87 16.25 -3.55
C VAL A 312 -19.59 16.25 -4.90
N VAL A 313 -20.29 15.17 -5.24
CA VAL A 313 -21.00 15.06 -6.53
C VAL A 313 -22.10 16.11 -6.62
N GLU A 314 -22.89 16.30 -5.56
CA GLU A 314 -23.91 17.35 -5.53
C GLU A 314 -23.32 18.75 -5.72
N ALA A 315 -22.22 19.07 -5.02
CA ALA A 315 -21.56 20.36 -5.16
C ALA A 315 -20.92 20.55 -6.55
N PHE A 316 -20.29 19.50 -7.08
CA PHE A 316 -19.65 19.50 -8.39
C PHE A 316 -20.67 19.73 -9.50
N LEU A 317 -21.77 18.97 -9.52
CA LEU A 317 -22.81 19.10 -10.54
C LEU A 317 -23.54 20.43 -10.45
N ARG A 318 -23.79 20.97 -9.25
CA ARG A 318 -24.33 22.34 -9.11
C ARG A 318 -23.41 23.41 -9.73
N GLY A 319 -22.09 23.21 -9.68
CA GLY A 319 -21.12 24.12 -10.29
C GLY A 319 -21.05 24.02 -11.82
N GLU A 320 -21.22 22.81 -12.37
CA GLU A 320 -21.16 22.54 -13.82
C GLU A 320 -22.51 22.70 -14.54
N VAL A 321 -23.63 22.65 -13.81
CA VAL A 321 -25.00 22.78 -14.31
C VAL A 321 -25.52 24.19 -14.07
N PHE A 322 -25.46 25.06 -15.07
CA PHE A 322 -26.41 26.18 -15.23
C PHE A 322 -26.58 26.52 -16.70
N LEU A 323 -27.60 25.93 -17.34
CA LEU A 323 -28.25 26.49 -18.54
C LEU A 323 -29.75 26.71 -18.38
N HIS A 324 -30.40 26.18 -17.34
CA HIS A 324 -31.77 26.57 -16.98
C HIS A 324 -31.92 26.63 -15.46
N GLY A 325 -32.08 27.85 -14.92
CA GLY A 325 -32.65 28.01 -13.57
C GLY A 325 -34.16 27.66 -13.58
N PRO A 326 -34.82 27.58 -12.41
CA PRO A 326 -36.25 27.25 -12.31
C PRO A 326 -37.18 28.27 -12.99
N GLU A 327 -36.67 29.40 -13.47
CA GLU A 327 -37.39 30.35 -14.30
C GLU A 327 -36.46 30.76 -15.44
N GLY A 328 -36.92 30.61 -16.68
CA GLY A 328 -36.15 30.74 -17.92
C GLY A 328 -35.66 32.16 -18.25
N LEU A 329 -34.93 32.81 -17.35
CA LEU A 329 -34.20 34.04 -17.66
C LEU A 329 -32.73 33.75 -17.92
N PRO A 330 -32.18 34.19 -19.07
CA PRO A 330 -30.77 34.03 -19.36
C PRO A 330 -29.94 34.88 -18.39
N VAL A 331 -29.02 34.25 -17.67
CA VAL A 331 -27.99 34.97 -16.92
C VAL A 331 -27.08 35.67 -17.92
N ARG A 332 -27.22 37.01 -18.02
CA ARG A 332 -26.32 37.85 -18.82
C ARG A 332 -24.89 37.73 -18.26
N PRO A 333 -23.87 37.54 -19.09
CA PRO A 333 -22.50 37.74 -18.63
C PRO A 333 -22.32 39.21 -18.26
N LEU A 334 -21.79 39.49 -17.05
CA LEU A 334 -21.40 40.83 -16.62
C LEU A 334 -20.40 41.37 -17.64
N LYS A 335 -20.75 42.46 -18.30
CA LYS A 335 -20.02 42.87 -19.50
C LYS A 335 -18.79 43.70 -19.18
N ASN A 336 -18.70 44.35 -18.02
CA ASN A 336 -17.61 45.29 -17.73
C ASN A 336 -17.16 45.29 -16.25
N ARG A 337 -15.87 45.57 -16.03
CA ARG A 337 -15.14 45.65 -14.75
C ARG A 337 -15.83 46.48 -13.65
N ARG A 338 -16.62 47.48 -14.06
CA ARG A 338 -17.34 48.38 -13.16
C ARG A 338 -18.50 47.71 -12.42
N GLU A 339 -19.17 46.75 -13.07
CA GLU A 339 -20.26 45.97 -12.44
C GLU A 339 -19.70 44.89 -11.49
N GLU A 340 -18.50 44.36 -11.78
CA GLU A 340 -17.77 43.50 -10.84
C GLU A 340 -17.38 44.28 -9.57
N GLU A 341 -16.85 45.49 -9.73
CA GLU A 341 -16.46 46.35 -8.60
C GLU A 341 -17.66 46.74 -7.70
N GLU A 342 -18.83 47.04 -8.28
CA GLU A 342 -20.06 47.31 -7.52
C GLU A 342 -20.57 46.06 -6.77
N MET A 343 -20.53 44.89 -7.40
CA MET A 343 -20.93 43.63 -6.77
C MET A 343 -19.98 43.26 -5.61
N PHE A 344 -18.66 43.44 -5.78
CA PHE A 344 -17.67 43.23 -4.72
C PHE A 344 -17.83 44.23 -3.56
N ALA A 345 -18.15 45.50 -3.85
CA ALA A 345 -18.43 46.50 -2.82
C ALA A 345 -19.66 46.11 -1.96
N THR A 346 -20.73 45.66 -2.62
CA THR A 346 -21.98 45.26 -1.94
C THR A 346 -21.79 44.02 -1.04
N VAL A 347 -20.96 43.07 -1.45
CA VAL A 347 -20.63 41.88 -0.66
C VAL A 347 -19.78 42.24 0.57
N ASN A 348 -18.83 43.17 0.41
CA ASN A 348 -17.98 43.61 1.52
C ASN A 348 -18.76 44.42 2.57
N GLU A 349 -19.74 45.22 2.15
CA GLU A 349 -20.59 45.98 3.06
C GLU A 349 -21.51 45.06 3.88
N LYS A 350 -22.09 44.02 3.25
CA LYS A 350 -22.86 42.98 3.97
C LYS A 350 -22.00 42.20 4.97
N ASN A 351 -20.77 41.84 4.61
CA ASN A 351 -19.85 41.17 5.53
C ASN A 351 -19.45 42.06 6.71
N ARG A 352 -19.28 43.37 6.48
CA ARG A 352 -18.95 44.34 7.54
C ARG A 352 -20.13 44.56 8.50
N LEU A 353 -21.36 44.59 7.98
CA LEU A 353 -22.58 44.68 8.80
C LEU A 353 -22.83 43.38 9.59
N GLY A 354 -22.55 42.21 9.01
CA GLY A 354 -22.63 40.92 9.72
C GLY A 354 -21.57 40.76 10.82
N LEU A 355 -20.38 41.35 10.66
CA LEU A 355 -19.33 41.32 11.69
C LEU A 355 -19.66 42.23 12.87
N LEU A 356 -20.32 43.38 12.64
CA LEU A 356 -20.73 44.31 13.71
C LEU A 356 -21.89 43.73 14.54
N ALA A 357 -22.85 43.05 13.90
CA ALA A 357 -23.94 42.37 14.59
C ALA A 357 -23.46 41.24 15.53
N HIS A 358 -22.34 40.59 15.21
CA HIS A 358 -21.76 39.54 16.07
C HIS A 358 -20.94 40.06 17.26
N VAL A 359 -20.48 41.31 17.22
CA VAL A 359 -19.70 41.90 18.33
C VAL A 359 -20.63 42.44 19.42
N GLU A 360 -21.81 42.99 19.07
CA GLU A 360 -22.76 43.52 20.06
C GLU A 360 -23.46 42.44 20.91
N GLU A 361 -23.53 41.18 20.48
CA GLU A 361 -24.18 40.10 21.25
C GLU A 361 -23.30 39.47 22.34
N THR A 362 -22.01 39.85 22.47
CA THR A 362 -21.06 39.16 23.36
C THR A 362 -20.62 39.92 24.62
N GLU A 363 -21.17 41.11 24.90
CA GLU A 363 -20.89 41.84 26.15
C GLU A 363 -22.14 41.92 27.04
N THR A 364 -22.37 40.89 27.85
CA THR A 364 -23.14 41.01 29.10
C THR A 364 -22.24 40.56 30.28
N PRO A 365 -22.00 41.40 31.31
CA PRO A 365 -21.14 41.03 32.43
C PRO A 365 -21.82 40.04 33.37
N ALA A 366 -21.14 38.94 33.69
CA ALA A 366 -21.54 37.99 34.72
C ALA A 366 -21.49 38.64 36.12
N GLU A 367 -22.63 38.67 36.80
CA GLU A 367 -22.74 39.05 38.22
C GLU A 367 -22.20 37.95 39.14
N LEU A 368 -21.28 38.37 40.01
CA LEU A 368 -20.88 37.71 41.26
C LEU A 368 -21.99 37.90 42.31
N ALA A 369 -22.57 36.82 42.84
CA ALA A 369 -22.83 36.63 44.29
C ALA A 369 -23.67 35.37 44.59
N SER A 370 -23.30 34.75 45.72
CA SER A 370 -23.90 33.64 46.50
C SER A 370 -23.66 32.22 46.01
#